data_AF-A0A0A1DXD3-F1
#
_entry.id   AF-A0A0A1DXD3-F1
#
_cell.length_a   1.000
_cell.length_b   1.000
_cell.length_c   1.000
_cell.angle_alpha   90.00
_cell.angle_beta   90.00
_cell.angle_gamma   90.00
#
_symmetry.space_group_name_H-M   'P 1'
#
loop_
_entity.id
_entity.type
_entity.pdbx_description
1 polymer ?
#
loop_
_entity_poly.entity_id
_entity_poly.type
_entity_poly.pdbx_seq_one_letter_code
_entity_poly.pdbx_strand_id
1 'polypeptide(L)'
;MKDELQQAILAGEAEVEGDDEDLDLDEHPITLPSGRVLDEAGAEAYGREVADRAARLRGRPSLTGPGEHSPKITARVTPALKQQIAELAEREGRRPADLVRDALEEYVASHG
;
A
#
# COMPACT_ATOMS: atom_id res chain seq x y z
N MET A 1 26.96 9.91 -1.49
CA MET A 1 26.19 11.13 -1.20
C MET A 1 24.86 11.20 -1.96
N LYS A 2 24.80 11.18 -3.31
CA LYS A 2 23.51 11.11 -4.02
C LYS A 2 22.76 9.78 -3.81
N ASP A 3 23.48 8.66 -3.79
CA ASP A 3 22.89 7.32 -3.59
C ASP A 3 22.25 7.12 -2.21
N GLU A 4 22.83 7.68 -1.15
CA GLU A 4 22.28 7.53 0.21
C GLU A 4 20.98 8.30 0.38
N LEU A 5 20.88 9.49 -0.25
CA LEU A 5 19.65 10.28 -0.26
C LEU A 5 18.53 9.55 -1.01
N GLN A 6 18.87 8.89 -2.12
CA GLN A 6 17.91 8.14 -2.93
C GLN A 6 17.40 6.88 -2.21
N GLN A 7 18.29 6.21 -1.46
CA GLN A 7 17.92 5.05 -0.63
C GLN A 7 17.04 5.44 0.56
N ALA A 8 17.30 6.59 1.20
CA ALA A 8 16.47 7.08 2.31
C ALA A 8 15.06 7.48 1.87
N ILE A 9 14.91 8.06 0.67
CA ILE A 9 13.60 8.39 0.08
C ILE A 9 12.83 7.10 -0.28
N LEU A 10 13.51 6.09 -0.85
CA LEU A 10 12.92 4.79 -1.17
C LEU A 10 12.51 3.98 0.07
N ALA A 11 13.21 4.17 1.20
CA ALA A 11 12.89 3.54 2.49
C ALA A 11 11.75 4.21 3.26
N GLY A 12 11.27 5.38 2.81
CA GLY A 12 10.21 6.14 3.48
C GLY A 12 10.64 6.79 4.80
N GLU A 13 11.95 6.91 5.04
CA GLU A 13 12.52 7.45 6.28
C GLU A 13 12.85 8.96 6.18
N ALA A 14 12.73 9.54 4.99
CA ALA A 14 12.84 10.97 4.76
C ALA A 14 11.44 11.58 4.58
N GLU A 15 10.98 12.37 5.56
CA GLU A 15 9.92 13.33 5.33
C GLU A 15 10.44 14.37 4.35
N VAL A 16 9.92 14.36 3.13
CA VAL A 16 10.12 15.46 2.19
C VAL A 16 9.21 16.58 2.70
N GLU A 17 9.77 17.53 3.44
CA GLU A 17 9.16 18.84 3.64
C GLU A 17 9.15 19.52 2.27
N GLY A 18 8.11 19.23 1.50
CA GLY A 18 7.84 19.94 0.26
C GLY A 18 7.24 21.28 0.65
N ASP A 19 7.90 22.36 0.28
CA ASP A 19 7.22 23.65 0.21
C ASP A 19 6.01 23.45 -0.71
N ASP A 20 4.80 23.75 -0.23
CA ASP A 20 3.54 23.67 -0.98
C ASP A 20 3.46 24.72 -2.12
N GLU A 21 4.60 25.14 -2.67
CA GLU A 21 4.70 26.07 -3.78
C GLU A 21 4.44 25.32 -5.09
N ASP A 22 3.56 25.88 -5.92
CA ASP A 22 3.33 25.38 -7.27
C ASP A 22 4.64 25.44 -8.07
N LEU A 23 5.12 24.27 -8.49
CA LEU A 23 6.32 24.12 -9.30
C LEU A 23 6.00 24.42 -10.77
N ASP A 24 6.70 25.38 -11.38
CA ASP A 24 6.65 25.63 -12.82
C ASP A 24 7.39 24.52 -13.58
N LEU A 25 6.64 23.70 -14.32
CA LEU A 25 7.20 22.55 -15.04
C LEU A 25 7.90 22.94 -16.34
N ASP A 26 7.65 24.13 -16.89
CA ASP A 26 8.36 24.63 -18.07
C ASP A 26 9.78 25.10 -17.68
N GLU A 27 9.93 25.68 -16.48
CA GLU A 27 11.25 26.03 -15.91
C GLU A 27 12.00 24.80 -15.35
N HIS A 28 11.26 23.86 -14.75
CA HIS A 28 11.80 22.70 -14.07
C HIS A 28 11.16 21.38 -14.54
N PRO A 29 11.43 20.95 -15.78
CA PRO A 29 10.81 19.75 -16.34
C PRO A 29 11.29 18.47 -15.65
N ILE A 30 10.35 17.56 -15.38
CA ILE A 30 10.62 16.27 -14.72
C ILE A 30 10.68 15.15 -15.76
N THR A 31 11.76 14.35 -15.76
CA THR A 31 11.83 13.16 -16.62
C THR A 31 11.41 11.92 -15.83
N LEU A 32 10.36 11.25 -16.28
CA LEU A 32 9.88 9.99 -15.72
C LEU A 32 10.83 8.83 -16.08
N PRO A 33 10.82 7.73 -15.31
CA PRO A 33 11.58 6.51 -15.64
C PRO A 33 11.27 5.92 -17.03
N SER A 34 10.10 6.23 -17.59
CA SER A 34 9.71 5.85 -18.95
C SER A 34 10.44 6.64 -20.05
N GLY A 35 11.23 7.66 -19.68
CA GLY A 35 11.85 8.61 -20.60
C GLY A 35 10.92 9.74 -21.04
N ARG A 36 9.68 9.79 -20.53
CA ARG A 36 8.74 10.88 -20.79
C ARG A 36 9.15 12.13 -20.01
N VAL A 37 9.13 13.28 -20.66
CA VAL A 37 9.33 14.59 -20.03
C VAL A 37 7.97 15.16 -19.62
N LEU A 38 7.90 15.70 -18.41
CA LEU A 38 6.77 16.43 -17.84
C LEU A 38 7.18 17.91 -17.71
N ASP A 39 7.07 18.62 -18.82
CA ASP A 39 6.81 20.07 -18.86
C ASP A 39 5.30 20.31 -18.69
N GLU A 40 4.80 21.55 -18.72
CA GLU A 40 3.36 21.81 -18.50
C GLU A 40 2.48 21.07 -19.51
N ALA A 41 2.86 21.14 -20.79
CA ALA A 41 2.15 20.47 -21.87
C ALA A 41 2.18 18.94 -21.71
N GLY A 42 3.32 18.38 -21.33
CA GLY A 42 3.53 16.96 -21.12
C GLY A 42 2.78 16.43 -19.89
N ALA A 43 2.74 17.21 -18.81
CA ALA A 43 1.98 16.92 -17.60
C ALA A 43 0.48 16.93 -17.88
N GLU A 44 -0.04 17.93 -18.60
CA GLU A 44 -1.45 17.99 -18.98
C GLU A 44 -1.84 16.80 -19.88
N ALA A 45 -1.02 16.50 -20.90
CA ALA A 45 -1.26 15.38 -21.80
C ALA A 45 -1.24 14.04 -21.04
N TYR A 46 -0.31 13.86 -20.11
CA TYR A 46 -0.24 12.67 -19.28
C TYR A 46 -1.43 12.55 -18.33
N GLY A 47 -1.85 13.66 -17.71
CA GLY A 47 -3.02 13.72 -16.85
C GLY A 47 -4.28 13.28 -17.58
N ARG A 48 -4.49 13.77 -18.82
CA ARG A 48 -5.60 13.35 -19.68
C ARG A 48 -5.54 11.86 -20.02
N GLU A 49 -4.37 11.35 -20.40
CA GLU A 49 -4.17 9.92 -20.70
C GLU A 49 -4.53 9.03 -19.50
N VAL A 50 -4.07 9.41 -18.31
CA VAL A 50 -4.34 8.69 -17.06
C VAL A 50 -5.83 8.78 -16.70
N ALA A 51 -6.43 9.96 -16.82
CA ALA A 51 -7.86 10.17 -16.57
C ALA A 51 -8.73 9.35 -17.52
N ASP A 52 -8.40 9.31 -18.82
CA ASP A 52 -9.11 8.49 -19.80
C ASP A 52 -8.98 6.99 -19.50
N ARG A 53 -7.79 6.54 -19.09
CA ARG A 53 -7.57 5.16 -18.64
C ARG A 53 -8.39 4.85 -17.38
N ALA A 54 -8.41 5.78 -16.43
CA ALA A 54 -9.16 5.64 -15.19
C ALA A 54 -10.67 5.67 -15.45
N ALA A 55 -11.19 6.50 -16.35
CA ALA A 55 -12.62 6.57 -16.69
C ALA A 55 -13.14 5.26 -17.30
N ARG A 56 -12.28 4.49 -17.99
CA ARG A 56 -12.62 3.14 -18.50
C ARG A 56 -12.69 2.09 -17.38
N LEU A 57 -12.10 2.37 -16.22
CA LEU A 57 -12.15 1.52 -15.02
C LEU A 57 -13.21 2.11 -14.07
N ARG A 58 -14.16 1.30 -13.59
CA ARG A 58 -15.12 1.83 -12.60
C ARG A 58 -14.41 2.06 -11.26
N GLY A 59 -14.33 3.30 -10.81
CA GLY A 59 -13.83 3.70 -9.48
C GLY A 59 -12.39 4.22 -9.47
N ARG A 60 -11.97 4.82 -8.34
CA ARG A 60 -10.59 5.31 -8.15
C ARG A 60 -9.63 4.11 -8.21
N PRO A 61 -8.58 4.15 -9.06
CA PRO A 61 -7.59 3.09 -9.11
C PRO A 61 -6.92 2.86 -7.75
N SER A 62 -6.67 1.60 -7.42
CA SER A 62 -5.87 1.24 -6.26
C SER A 62 -4.43 1.67 -6.48
N LEU A 63 -3.82 2.34 -5.49
CA LEU A 63 -2.39 2.65 -5.49
C LEU A 63 -1.52 1.41 -5.28
N THR A 64 -2.11 0.29 -4.84
CA THR A 64 -1.41 -0.97 -4.52
C THR A 64 -1.62 -2.07 -5.56
N GLY A 65 -2.11 -1.74 -6.76
CA GLY A 65 -2.37 -2.72 -7.83
C GLY A 65 -3.73 -3.42 -7.71
N PRO A 66 -4.03 -4.45 -8.55
CA PRO A 66 -5.22 -5.26 -8.37
C PRO A 66 -5.21 -5.78 -6.94
N GLY A 67 -6.23 -5.44 -6.16
CA GLY A 67 -6.28 -5.76 -4.74
C GLY A 67 -6.22 -7.27 -4.55
N GLU A 68 -5.04 -7.80 -4.29
CA GLU A 68 -4.85 -9.19 -3.89
C GLU A 68 -5.43 -9.30 -2.49
N HIS A 69 -6.69 -9.76 -2.42
CA HIS A 69 -7.31 -10.01 -1.14
C HIS A 69 -6.54 -11.11 -0.44
N SER A 70 -6.22 -10.91 0.84
CA SER A 70 -5.61 -11.96 1.65
C SER A 70 -6.40 -13.26 1.52
N PRO A 71 -5.74 -14.42 1.29
CA PRO A 71 -6.40 -15.71 1.25
C PRO A 71 -7.24 -15.95 2.51
N LYS A 72 -8.42 -16.54 2.33
CA LYS A 72 -9.37 -16.77 3.43
C LYS A 72 -9.48 -18.25 3.73
N ILE A 73 -9.34 -18.61 5.00
CA ILE A 73 -9.57 -19.95 5.52
C ILE A 73 -10.81 -19.91 6.41
N THR A 74 -11.77 -20.82 6.16
CA THR A 74 -12.95 -21.00 7.02
C THR A 74 -12.87 -22.35 7.70
N ALA A 75 -12.81 -22.36 9.03
CA ALA A 75 -12.78 -23.58 9.84
C ALA A 75 -13.97 -23.62 10.80
N ARG A 76 -14.48 -24.84 11.05
CA ARG A 76 -15.48 -25.07 12.11
C ARG A 76 -14.75 -25.22 13.44
N VAL A 77 -15.23 -24.50 14.45
CA VAL A 77 -14.73 -24.57 15.84
C VAL A 77 -15.90 -24.79 16.79
N THR A 78 -15.60 -25.28 17.99
CA THR A 78 -16.62 -25.35 19.05
C THR A 78 -17.01 -23.93 19.50
N PRO A 79 -18.25 -23.74 20.01
CA PRO A 79 -18.67 -22.45 20.55
C PRO A 79 -17.75 -21.94 21.67
N ALA A 80 -17.28 -22.86 22.52
CA ALA A 80 -16.35 -22.56 23.61
C ALA A 80 -15.02 -22.01 23.10
N LEU A 81 -14.42 -22.62 22.07
CA LEU A 81 -13.15 -22.14 21.50
C LEU A 81 -13.32 -20.76 20.87
N LYS A 82 -14.43 -20.52 20.16
CA LYS A 82 -14.71 -19.19 19.59
C LYS A 82 -14.79 -18.12 20.67
N GLN A 83 -15.45 -18.43 21.79
CA GLN A 83 -15.56 -17.52 22.92
C GLN A 83 -14.21 -17.24 23.57
N GLN A 84 -13.40 -18.28 23.80
CA GLN A 84 -12.06 -18.13 24.38
C GLN A 84 -11.14 -17.24 23.52
N ILE A 85 -11.19 -17.38 22.20
CA ILE A 85 -10.42 -16.51 21.29
C ILE A 85 -10.88 -15.05 21.41
N ALA A 86 -12.20 -14.80 21.52
CA ALA A 86 -12.72 -13.44 21.66
C ALA A 86 -12.29 -12.80 22.98
N GLU A 87 -12.43 -13.52 24.10
CA GLU A 87 -12.03 -13.04 25.42
C GLU A 87 -10.51 -12.78 25.49
N LEU A 88 -9.70 -13.65 24.88
CA LEU A 88 -8.26 -13.47 24.79
C LEU A 88 -7.90 -12.22 23.98
N ALA A 89 -8.56 -12.03 22.83
CA ALA A 89 -8.35 -10.87 21.98
C ALA A 89 -8.70 -9.56 22.69
N GLU A 90 -9.81 -9.52 23.42
CA GLU A 90 -10.22 -8.37 24.22
C GLU A 90 -9.20 -8.07 25.32
N ARG A 91 -8.73 -9.09 26.04
CA ARG A 91 -7.73 -8.94 27.10
C ARG A 91 -6.39 -8.39 26.58
N GLU A 92 -6.00 -8.76 25.36
CA GLU A 92 -4.76 -8.30 24.73
C GLU A 92 -4.94 -7.00 23.92
N GLY A 93 -6.17 -6.50 23.75
CA GLY A 93 -6.45 -5.34 22.89
C GLY A 93 -6.21 -5.62 21.40
N ARG A 94 -6.34 -6.88 20.98
CA ARG A 94 -6.04 -7.35 19.61
C ARG A 94 -7.31 -7.80 18.90
N ARG A 95 -7.25 -8.01 17.59
CA ARG A 95 -8.37 -8.59 16.84
C ARG A 95 -8.30 -10.12 16.92
N PRO A 96 -9.43 -10.82 17.05
CA PRO A 96 -9.47 -12.29 17.01
C PRO A 96 -8.78 -12.89 15.78
N ALA A 97 -8.88 -12.22 14.62
CA ALA A 97 -8.25 -12.66 13.39
C ALA A 97 -6.71 -12.65 13.45
N ASP A 98 -6.12 -11.73 14.21
CA ASP A 98 -4.66 -11.65 14.36
C ASP A 98 -4.17 -12.78 15.27
N LEU A 99 -4.88 -13.07 16.37
CA LEU A 99 -4.58 -14.24 17.21
C LEU A 99 -4.65 -15.56 16.44
N VAL A 100 -5.69 -15.73 15.63
CA VAL A 100 -5.86 -16.94 14.81
C VAL A 100 -4.75 -17.06 13.77
N ARG A 101 -4.34 -15.94 13.17
CA ARG A 101 -3.23 -15.93 12.20
C ARG A 101 -1.93 -16.39 12.88
N ASP A 102 -1.54 -15.73 13.96
CA ASP A 102 -0.30 -16.03 14.67
C ASP A 102 -0.26 -17.48 15.17
N ALA A 103 -1.37 -17.97 15.72
CA ALA A 103 -1.45 -19.35 16.19
C ALA A 103 -1.30 -20.37 15.04
N LEU A 104 -1.85 -20.09 13.86
CA LEU A 104 -1.67 -20.93 12.68
C LEU A 104 -0.25 -20.87 12.14
N GLU A 105 0.37 -19.69 12.10
CA GLU A 105 1.76 -19.51 11.69
C GLU A 105 2.71 -20.26 12.62
N GLU A 106 2.55 -20.12 13.94
CA GLU A 106 3.33 -20.85 14.95
C GLU A 106 3.15 -22.36 14.83
N TYR A 107 1.91 -22.82 14.62
CA TYR A 107 1.63 -24.25 14.46
C TYR A 107 2.32 -24.83 13.23
N VAL A 108 2.26 -24.14 12.09
CA VAL A 108 2.94 -24.56 10.86
C VAL A 108 4.46 -24.49 11.03
N ALA A 109 4.99 -23.43 11.65
CA ALA A 109 6.44 -23.29 11.86
C ALA A 109 7.01 -24.37 12.80
N SER A 110 6.22 -24.86 13.75
CA SER A 110 6.63 -25.91 14.69
C SER A 110 6.42 -27.34 14.17
N HIS A 111 5.69 -27.52 13.07
CA HIS A 111 5.30 -28.84 12.54
C HIS A 111 5.58 -29.04 11.04
N GLY A 112 6.22 -28.06 10.39
CA GLY A 112 6.67 -28.13 8.99
C GLY A 112 8.15 -28.47 8.89
#